data_AF-A0A7V3A1D1-F1
#
_entry.id   AF-A0A7V3A1D1-F1
#
_cell.length_a   1.000
_cell.length_b   1.000
_cell.length_c   1.000
_cell.angle_alpha   90.00
_cell.angle_beta   90.00
_cell.angle_gamma   90.00
#
_symmetry.space_group_name_H-M   'P 1'
#
loop_
_entity.id
_entity.type
_entity.pdbx_description
1 polymer ?
#
loop_
_entity_poly.entity_id
_entity_poly.type
_entity_poly.pdbx_seq_one_letter_code
_entity_poly.pdbx_strand_id
1 'polypeptide(L)'
;MSVTFLLLFVFLSCSSTPPVIPEGLTPMQFFQRAQEESDNYRWDNALLYYKTFLERYPDDIPNVLAARYEIAFILYKKEQYAESKKLFEELLDTYKKFDNPLAVPQWPKVLAEKVLRKIQERTTPKGKAPPN
;
A
#
# COMPACT_ATOMS: atom_id res chain seq x y z
N MET A 1 2.15 -53.50 -19.62
CA MET A 1 2.95 -52.31 -19.95
C MET A 1 2.17 -51.09 -19.50
N SER A 2 2.45 -50.59 -18.30
CA SER A 2 1.83 -49.36 -17.81
C SER A 2 2.79 -48.21 -18.08
N VAL A 3 2.39 -47.31 -18.98
CA VAL A 3 3.11 -46.05 -19.23
C VAL A 3 2.59 -45.04 -18.23
N THR A 4 3.36 -44.76 -17.19
CA THR A 4 3.07 -43.67 -16.25
C THR A 4 3.50 -42.36 -16.89
N PHE A 5 2.54 -41.56 -17.33
CA PHE A 5 2.76 -40.23 -17.90
C PHE A 5 3.05 -39.25 -16.74
N LEU A 6 4.32 -38.93 -16.52
CA LEU A 6 4.76 -37.95 -15.53
C LEU A 6 4.54 -36.54 -16.10
N LEU A 7 3.44 -35.89 -15.70
CA LEU A 7 3.15 -34.49 -16.02
C LEU A 7 4.17 -33.58 -15.30
N LEU A 8 5.16 -33.08 -16.03
CA LEU A 8 6.05 -32.01 -15.58
C LEU A 8 5.29 -30.67 -15.64
N PHE A 9 4.82 -30.18 -14.50
CA PHE A 9 4.39 -28.79 -14.34
C PHE A 9 5.64 -27.90 -14.25
N VAL A 10 5.95 -27.20 -15.35
CA VAL A 10 6.98 -26.15 -15.35
C VAL A 10 6.34 -24.86 -14.83
N PHE A 11 6.62 -24.53 -13.56
CA PHE A 11 6.31 -23.22 -13.00
C PHE A 11 7.30 -22.19 -13.56
N LEU A 12 6.91 -21.49 -14.62
CA LEU A 12 7.59 -20.27 -15.07
C LEU A 12 7.31 -19.16 -14.04
N SER A 13 8.17 -19.02 -13.04
CA SER A 13 8.20 -17.82 -12.19
C SER A 13 8.63 -16.64 -13.05
N CYS A 14 7.66 -15.82 -13.47
CA CYS A 14 7.92 -14.56 -14.15
C CYS A 14 8.38 -13.53 -13.11
N SER A 15 9.69 -13.48 -12.85
CA SER A 15 10.31 -12.40 -12.07
C SER A 15 10.65 -11.27 -13.04
N SER A 16 9.82 -10.22 -13.07
CA SER A 16 10.15 -8.99 -13.78
C SER A 16 11.17 -8.18 -12.97
N THR A 17 12.21 -7.67 -13.62
CA THR A 17 13.18 -6.76 -12.99
C THR A 17 12.49 -5.48 -12.48
N PRO A 18 12.88 -4.95 -11.31
CA PRO A 18 12.33 -3.68 -10.82
C PRO A 18 12.52 -2.53 -11.84
N PRO A 19 11.58 -1.59 -11.93
CA PRO A 19 11.68 -0.47 -12.86
C PRO A 19 12.77 0.51 -12.41
N VAL A 20 13.48 1.10 -13.37
CA VAL A 20 14.38 2.22 -13.14
C VAL A 20 13.55 3.50 -13.13
N ILE A 21 13.61 4.27 -12.04
CA ILE A 21 12.82 5.50 -11.89
C ILE A 21 13.57 6.68 -12.51
N PRO A 22 13.04 7.33 -13.57
CA PRO A 22 13.65 8.53 -14.16
C PRO A 22 13.77 9.67 -13.14
N GLU A 23 14.85 10.45 -13.19
CA GLU A 23 15.09 11.55 -12.22
C GLU A 23 14.02 12.65 -12.27
N GLY A 24 13.52 12.99 -13.46
CA GLY A 24 12.60 14.11 -13.67
C GLY A 24 11.10 13.80 -13.61
N LEU A 25 10.69 12.71 -12.95
CA LEU A 25 9.25 12.38 -12.85
C LEU A 25 8.51 13.40 -11.99
N THR A 26 7.40 13.93 -12.48
CA THR A 26 6.50 14.80 -11.69
C THR A 26 5.73 14.01 -10.62
N PRO A 27 5.17 14.66 -9.59
CA PRO A 27 4.27 14.00 -8.62
C PRO A 27 3.17 13.17 -9.28
N MET A 28 2.46 13.74 -10.26
CA MET A 28 1.42 13.03 -11.02
C MET A 28 1.95 11.76 -11.69
N GLN A 29 3.13 11.86 -12.29
CA GLN A 29 3.79 10.75 -12.98
C GLN A 29 4.26 9.63 -12.05
N PHE A 30 4.58 9.95 -10.79
CA PHE A 30 4.83 8.94 -9.76
C PHE A 30 3.56 8.16 -9.43
N PHE A 31 2.45 8.87 -9.17
CA PHE A 31 1.18 8.25 -8.83
C PHE A 31 0.63 7.41 -9.96
N GLN A 32 0.65 7.92 -11.20
CA GLN A 32 0.20 7.17 -12.37
C GLN A 32 0.96 5.83 -12.50
N ARG A 33 2.29 5.85 -12.44
CA ARG A 33 3.10 4.63 -12.56
C ARG A 33 2.90 3.68 -11.39
N ALA A 34 2.79 4.19 -10.16
CA ALA A 34 2.54 3.36 -8.99
C ALA A 34 1.18 2.66 -9.06
N GLN A 35 0.16 3.34 -9.60
CA GLN A 35 -1.16 2.76 -9.86
C GLN A 35 -1.10 1.71 -10.98
N GLU A 36 -0.43 2.00 -12.09
CA GLU A 36 -0.22 1.03 -13.18
C GLU A 36 0.47 -0.25 -12.66
N GLU A 37 1.50 -0.14 -11.82
CA GLU A 37 2.15 -1.29 -11.20
C GLU A 37 1.20 -2.04 -10.25
N SER A 38 0.39 -1.31 -9.47
CA SER A 38 -0.61 -1.90 -8.55
C SER A 38 -1.72 -2.66 -9.30
N ASP A 39 -2.23 -2.11 -10.40
CA ASP A 39 -3.24 -2.73 -11.26
C ASP A 39 -2.73 -4.03 -11.89
N ASN A 40 -1.41 -4.12 -12.12
CA ASN A 40 -0.72 -5.32 -12.59
C ASN A 40 -0.25 -6.25 -11.46
N TYR A 41 -0.71 -6.04 -10.21
CA TYR A 41 -0.33 -6.82 -9.02
C TYR A 41 1.18 -6.79 -8.70
N ARG A 42 1.94 -5.84 -9.27
CA ARG A 42 3.38 -5.64 -9.04
C ARG A 42 3.59 -4.74 -7.83
N TRP A 43 3.15 -5.23 -6.68
CA TRP A 43 3.10 -4.45 -5.44
C TRP A 43 4.44 -3.83 -5.03
N ASP A 44 5.55 -4.56 -5.22
CA ASP A 44 6.87 -4.06 -4.84
C ASP A 44 7.35 -2.91 -5.74
N ASN A 45 6.99 -2.93 -7.02
CA ASN A 45 7.26 -1.83 -7.94
C ASN A 45 6.41 -0.59 -7.60
N ALA A 46 5.13 -0.79 -7.26
CA ALA A 46 4.28 0.30 -6.79
C ALA A 46 4.83 0.95 -5.51
N LEU A 47 5.27 0.12 -4.55
CA LEU A 47 5.93 0.59 -3.33
C LEU A 47 7.21 1.37 -3.64
N LEU A 48 8.01 0.93 -4.62
CA LEU A 48 9.22 1.63 -5.05
C LEU A 48 8.90 3.05 -5.55
N TYR A 49 7.88 3.21 -6.39
CA TYR A 49 7.45 4.54 -6.87
C TYR A 49 6.98 5.44 -5.73
N TYR A 50 6.11 4.97 -4.84
CA TYR A 50 5.63 5.80 -3.73
C TYR A 50 6.74 6.17 -2.74
N LYS A 51 7.66 5.25 -2.43
CA LYS A 51 8.80 5.55 -1.55
C LYS A 51 9.73 6.59 -2.18
N THR A 52 10.04 6.44 -3.46
CA THR A 52 10.88 7.40 -4.18
C THR A 52 10.20 8.77 -4.30
N PHE A 53 8.87 8.80 -4.44
CA PHE A 53 8.10 10.04 -4.38
C PHE A 53 8.28 10.74 -3.03
N LEU A 54 8.17 10.02 -1.91
CA LEU A 54 8.36 10.59 -0.57
C LEU A 54 9.77 11.15 -0.36
N GLU A 55 10.78 10.57 -0.99
CA GLU A 55 12.17 11.05 -0.95
C GLU A 55 12.39 12.32 -1.78
N ARG A 56 11.78 12.39 -2.97
CA ARG A 56 12.01 13.48 -3.93
C ARG A 56 11.06 14.67 -3.78
N TYR A 57 9.90 14.48 -3.16
CA TYR A 57 8.86 15.51 -2.96
C TYR A 57 8.37 15.58 -1.50
N PRO A 58 9.28 15.72 -0.50
CA PRO A 58 8.88 15.70 0.90
C PRO A 58 7.97 16.87 1.30
N ASP A 59 8.03 17.99 0.55
CA ASP A 59 7.26 19.20 0.84
C ASP A 59 5.88 19.24 0.14
N ASP A 60 5.58 18.27 -0.74
CA ASP A 60 4.25 18.14 -1.37
C ASP A 60 3.28 17.45 -0.40
N ILE A 61 2.96 18.14 0.70
CA ILE A 61 2.21 17.59 1.84
C ILE A 61 0.92 16.87 1.42
N PRO A 62 0.06 17.40 0.51
CA PRO A 62 -1.13 16.68 0.06
C PRO A 62 -0.81 15.31 -0.55
N ASN A 63 0.18 15.23 -1.44
CA ASN A 63 0.56 13.98 -2.09
C ASN A 63 1.40 13.09 -1.17
N VAL A 64 2.15 13.62 -0.22
CA VAL A 64 2.83 12.83 0.83
C VAL A 64 1.80 12.06 1.67
N LEU A 65 0.71 12.71 2.08
CA LEU A 65 -0.36 12.03 2.84
C LEU A 65 -1.04 10.94 2.00
N ALA A 66 -1.26 11.21 0.70
CA ALA A 66 -1.79 10.22 -0.24
C ALA A 66 -0.85 9.02 -0.42
N ALA A 67 0.44 9.25 -0.70
CA ALA A 67 1.43 8.19 -0.90
C ALA A 67 1.61 7.33 0.36
N ARG A 68 1.60 7.93 1.56
CA ARG A 68 1.65 7.18 2.83
C ARG A 68 0.43 6.27 3.01
N TYR A 69 -0.76 6.75 2.63
CA TYR A 69 -1.95 5.90 2.60
C TYR A 69 -1.78 4.73 1.60
N GLU A 70 -1.34 5.00 0.39
CA GLU A 70 -1.20 3.97 -0.66
C GLU A 70 -0.17 2.90 -0.27
N ILE A 71 0.97 3.29 0.31
CA ILE A 71 1.96 2.35 0.86
C ILE A 71 1.32 1.43 1.90
N ALA A 72 0.64 2.00 2.89
CA ALA A 72 -0.04 1.22 3.93
C ALA A 72 -1.14 0.32 3.35
N PHE A 73 -1.87 0.79 2.34
CA PHE A 73 -2.90 0.04 1.65
C PHE A 73 -2.33 -1.12 0.83
N ILE A 74 -1.21 -0.93 0.14
CA ILE A 74 -0.50 -2.01 -0.56
C ILE A 74 -0.06 -3.09 0.44
N LEU A 75 0.47 -2.72 1.61
CA LEU A 75 0.81 -3.70 2.65
C LEU A 75 -0.42 -4.47 3.15
N TYR A 76 -1.58 -3.80 3.28
CA TYR A 76 -2.84 -4.48 3.56
C TYR A 76 -3.21 -5.47 2.45
N LYS A 77 -3.05 -5.08 1.18
CA LYS A 77 -3.31 -5.96 0.02
C LYS A 77 -2.37 -7.16 -0.04
N LYS A 78 -1.15 -7.02 0.47
CA LYS A 78 -0.16 -8.10 0.66
C LYS A 78 -0.39 -8.93 1.95
N GLU A 79 -1.48 -8.68 2.67
CA GLU A 79 -1.83 -9.32 3.95
C GLU A 79 -0.80 -9.08 5.08
N GLN A 80 0.07 -8.08 4.92
CA GLN A 80 1.03 -7.65 5.92
C GLN A 80 0.34 -6.74 6.96
N TYR A 81 -0.68 -7.29 7.64
CA TYR A 81 -1.62 -6.53 8.45
C TYR A 81 -0.98 -5.77 9.62
N ALA A 82 0.05 -6.34 10.25
CA ALA A 82 0.73 -5.69 11.37
C ALA A 82 1.46 -4.40 10.93
N GLU A 83 2.19 -4.46 9.83
CA GLU A 83 2.92 -3.32 9.28
C GLU A 83 1.96 -2.29 8.68
N SER A 84 0.95 -2.75 7.93
CA SER A 84 -0.10 -1.89 7.39
C SER A 84 -0.83 -1.10 8.49
N LYS A 85 -1.21 -1.78 9.58
CA LYS A 85 -1.84 -1.16 10.75
C LYS A 85 -0.96 -0.05 11.32
N LYS A 86 0.32 -0.35 11.58
CA LYS A 86 1.28 0.62 12.10
C LYS A 86 1.35 1.87 11.21
N LEU A 87 1.49 1.71 9.90
CA LEU A 87 1.59 2.85 8.98
C LEU A 87 0.30 3.67 8.90
N PHE A 88 -0.87 3.04 8.96
CA PHE A 88 -2.13 3.78 9.03
C PHE A 88 -2.27 4.56 10.34
N GLU A 89 -1.88 3.98 11.47
CA GLU A 89 -1.88 4.68 12.76
C GLU A 89 -0.94 5.90 12.75
N GLU A 90 0.28 5.75 12.21
CA GLU A 90 1.23 6.86 12.02
C GLU A 90 0.72 7.95 11.07
N LEU A 91 -0.04 7.57 10.04
CA LEU A 91 -0.69 8.53 9.14
C LEU A 91 -1.76 9.32 9.91
N LEU A 92 -2.63 8.64 10.65
CA LEU A 92 -3.67 9.29 11.45
C LEU A 92 -3.09 10.20 12.55
N ASP A 93 -1.97 9.81 13.16
CA ASP A 93 -1.26 10.67 14.13
C ASP A 93 -0.69 11.93 13.49
N THR A 94 -0.32 11.88 12.21
CA THR A 94 0.07 13.08 11.47
C THR A 94 -1.11 14.01 11.26
N TYR A 95 -2.30 13.47 10.95
CA TYR A 95 -3.52 14.26 10.79
C TYR A 95 -3.91 15.03 12.06
N LYS A 96 -3.60 14.51 13.25
CA LYS A 96 -3.86 15.19 14.54
C LYS A 96 -3.02 16.45 14.75
N LYS A 97 -1.94 16.64 13.98
CA LYS A 97 -1.01 17.76 14.10
C LYS A 97 -1.40 18.98 13.25
N PHE A 98 -2.38 18.86 12.36
CA PHE A 98 -2.88 20.00 11.59
C PHE A 98 -3.91 20.78 12.39
N ASP A 99 -3.64 22.05 12.66
CA ASP A 99 -4.57 22.95 13.36
C ASP A 99 -5.90 23.12 12.61
N ASN A 100 -5.82 23.21 11.28
CA ASN A 100 -6.97 23.24 10.38
C ASN A 100 -7.03 21.95 9.54
N PRO A 101 -7.96 21.02 9.84
CA PRO A 101 -8.13 19.81 9.05
C PRO A 101 -8.43 20.06 7.57
N LEU A 102 -9.06 21.19 7.21
CA LEU A 102 -9.38 21.50 5.82
C LEU A 102 -8.17 21.95 4.99
N ALA A 103 -7.01 22.17 5.62
CA ALA A 103 -5.78 22.55 4.92
C ALA A 103 -5.16 21.40 4.11
N VAL A 104 -5.60 20.16 4.34
CA VAL A 104 -5.08 18.96 3.68
C VAL A 104 -6.20 18.04 3.22
N PRO A 105 -5.99 17.22 2.17
CA PRO A 105 -6.99 16.27 1.72
C PRO A 105 -7.37 15.29 2.84
N GLN A 106 -8.66 15.11 3.06
CA GLN A 106 -9.18 14.24 4.14
C GLN A 106 -9.41 12.80 3.70
N TRP A 107 -9.43 12.53 2.39
CA TRP A 107 -9.69 11.19 1.88
C TRP A 107 -8.68 10.13 2.40
N PRO A 108 -7.36 10.39 2.54
CA PRO A 108 -6.42 9.39 3.04
C PRO A 108 -6.72 8.99 4.49
N LYS A 109 -7.09 9.98 5.33
CA LYS A 109 -7.54 9.77 6.71
C LYS A 109 -8.77 8.87 6.77
N VAL A 110 -9.83 9.22 6.04
CA VAL A 110 -11.10 8.50 6.06
C VAL A 110 -10.94 7.06 5.58
N LEU A 111 -10.14 6.84 4.54
CA LEU A 111 -9.87 5.50 4.03
C LEU A 111 -8.97 4.71 4.98
N ALA A 112 -7.95 5.31 5.60
CA ALA A 112 -7.11 4.66 6.60
C ALA A 112 -7.94 4.11 7.77
N GLU A 113 -8.85 4.92 8.32
CA GLU A 113 -9.77 4.47 9.39
C GLU A 113 -10.64 3.28 8.96
N LYS A 114 -11.12 3.28 7.70
CA LYS A 114 -11.91 2.16 7.15
C LYS A 114 -11.07 0.89 7.03
N VAL A 115 -9.83 0.99 6.56
CA VAL A 115 -8.95 -0.17 6.39
C VAL A 115 -8.50 -0.72 7.74
N LEU A 116 -8.22 0.13 8.73
CA LEU A 116 -7.91 -0.29 10.10
C LEU A 116 -9.02 -1.14 10.72
N ARG A 117 -10.29 -0.77 10.52
CA ARG A 117 -11.42 -1.61 10.96
C ARG A 117 -11.41 -2.99 10.30
N LYS A 118 -11.17 -3.04 8.98
CA LYS A 118 -11.03 -4.32 8.26
C LYS A 118 -9.86 -5.16 8.76
N ILE A 119 -8.73 -4.53 9.08
CA ILE A 119 -7.58 -5.22 9.69
C ILE A 119 -7.99 -5.80 11.05
N GLN A 120 -8.67 -5.03 11.89
CA GLN A 120 -9.14 -5.49 13.20
C GLN A 120 -10.08 -6.70 13.06
N GLU A 121 -11.05 -6.63 12.15
CA GLU A 121 -11.99 -7.72 11.87
C GLU A 121 -11.27 -9.00 11.40
N ARG A 122 -10.24 -8.86 10.57
CA ARG A 122 -9.45 -9.99 10.04
C ARG A 122 -8.50 -10.60 11.07
N THR A 123 -8.00 -9.81 12.01
CA THR A 123 -6.98 -10.22 12.98
C THR A 123 -7.55 -10.58 14.35
N THR A 124 -8.81 -10.23 14.63
CA THR A 124 -9.50 -10.66 15.85
C THR A 124 -9.91 -12.13 15.71
N PRO A 125 -9.52 -13.02 16.64
CA PRO A 125 -9.98 -14.41 16.63
C PRO A 125 -11.52 -14.46 16.71
N LYS A 126 -12.17 -15.18 15.79
CA LYS A 126 -13.61 -15.46 15.86
C LYS A 126 -13.90 -16.16 17.20
N GLY A 127 -14.51 -15.44 18.14
CA GLY A 127 -14.83 -15.92 19.49
C GLY A 127 -14.70 -14.88 20.61
N LYS A 128 -14.01 -13.76 20.39
CA LYS A 128 -13.98 -12.63 21.33
C LYS A 128 -14.91 -11.52 20.83
N ALA A 129 -16.22 -11.68 21.02
CA ALA A 129 -17.12 -10.53 20.99
C ALA A 129 -16.70 -9.56 22.11
N PRO A 130 -16.75 -8.23 21.89
CA PRO A 130 -16.46 -7.27 22.95
C PRO A 130 -17.47 -7.43 24.10
N PRO A 131 -17.07 -7.29 25.38
CA PRO A 131 -18.03 -7.24 26.46
C PRO A 131 -18.95 -6.02 26.26
N ASN A 132 -20.26 -6.26 26.45
CA ASN A 132 -21.33 -5.27 26.43
C ASN A 132 -21.02 -4.05 27.30
#